data_AF-A0A7W7D8M9-F1
#
_entry.id   AF-A0A7W7D8M9-F1
#
_cell.length_a   1.000
_cell.length_b   1.000
_cell.length_c   1.000
_cell.angle_alpha   90.00
_cell.angle_beta   90.00
_cell.angle_gamma   90.00
#
_symmetry.space_group_name_H-M   'P 1'
#
loop_
_entity.id
_entity.type
_entity.pdbx_description
1 polymer ?
#
loop_
_entity_poly.entity_id
_entity_poly.type
_entity_poly.pdbx_seq_one_letter_code
_entity_poly.pdbx_strand_id
1 'polypeptide(L)'
;MRFRSLVSTAALAAGLLVAPVAVGAADATTAAAACQYKRVGNHWNCITPGAYCPAAAHGKLGISKTGNRYRCTRYSNGRWRWKRA
;
A
#
# COMPACT_ATOMS: atom_id res chain seq x y z
N MET A 1 -34.34 63.70 16.33
CA MET A 1 -33.29 62.98 15.58
C MET A 1 -32.63 61.97 16.51
N ARG A 2 -32.73 60.67 16.21
CA ARG A 2 -31.68 59.65 16.40
C ARG A 2 -32.23 58.28 15.98
N PHE A 3 -31.51 57.69 15.05
CA PHE A 3 -31.79 56.49 14.28
C PHE A 3 -31.33 55.22 15.01
N ARG A 4 -31.76 54.07 14.45
CA ARG A 4 -31.11 52.74 14.46
C ARG A 4 -31.32 51.94 15.75
N SER A 5 -31.48 50.62 15.73
CA SER A 5 -31.20 49.64 14.69
C SER A 5 -31.96 48.34 14.97
N LEU A 6 -32.36 47.67 13.89
CA LEU A 6 -32.75 46.26 13.82
C LEU A 6 -31.57 45.37 14.26
N VAL A 7 -31.83 44.34 15.07
CA VAL A 7 -30.92 43.19 15.20
C VAL A 7 -31.73 41.90 15.17
N SER A 8 -31.50 41.16 14.10
CA SER A 8 -32.13 39.93 13.69
C SER A 8 -31.81 38.76 14.61
N THR A 9 -32.82 37.96 14.90
CA THR A 9 -32.74 36.73 15.69
C THR A 9 -32.05 35.60 14.93
N ALA A 10 -30.93 35.18 15.52
CA ALA A 10 -30.45 33.83 15.73
C ALA A 10 -30.52 32.80 14.58
N ALA A 11 -29.31 32.41 14.16
CA ALA A 11 -28.96 31.29 13.31
C ALA A 11 -29.63 29.96 13.70
N LEU A 12 -30.06 29.21 12.68
CA LEU A 12 -30.47 27.82 12.82
C LEU A 12 -29.74 26.93 11.81
N ALA A 13 -29.32 25.80 12.35
CA ALA A 13 -29.13 24.50 11.71
C ALA A 13 -27.84 24.27 10.89
N ALA A 14 -26.86 23.79 11.65
CA ALA A 14 -25.90 22.77 11.26
C ALA A 14 -26.44 21.73 10.28
N GLY A 15 -25.61 21.39 9.30
CA GLY A 15 -25.83 20.29 8.36
C GLY A 15 -24.60 20.03 7.52
N LEU A 16 -23.43 19.85 8.16
CA LEU A 16 -22.24 19.34 7.46
C LEU A 16 -22.51 17.90 7.03
N LEU A 17 -22.88 17.70 5.77
CA LEU A 17 -22.83 16.40 5.11
C LEU A 17 -21.36 16.09 4.79
N VAL A 18 -20.62 15.59 5.79
CA VAL A 18 -19.33 14.92 5.53
C VAL A 18 -19.64 13.48 5.17
N ALA A 19 -19.78 13.20 3.88
CA ALA A 19 -19.75 11.83 3.39
C ALA A 19 -18.30 11.33 3.48
N PRO A 20 -18.00 10.27 4.26
CA PRO A 20 -16.72 9.61 4.14
C PRO A 20 -16.71 8.87 2.80
N VAL A 21 -16.03 9.45 1.81
CA VAL A 21 -15.63 8.70 0.63
C VAL A 21 -14.61 7.66 1.10
N ALA A 22 -15.08 6.42 1.25
CA ALA A 22 -14.21 5.28 1.46
C ALA A 22 -13.35 5.12 0.20
N VAL A 23 -12.15 5.70 0.24
CA VAL A 23 -11.09 5.43 -0.73
C VAL A 23 -10.72 3.96 -0.57
N GLY A 24 -11.37 3.11 -1.37
CA GLY A 24 -10.94 1.74 -1.55
C GLY A 24 -9.49 1.77 -2.03
N ALA A 25 -8.56 1.40 -1.15
CA ALA A 25 -7.20 1.13 -1.54
C ALA A 25 -7.26 -0.01 -2.56
N ALA A 26 -7.23 0.36 -3.84
CA ALA A 26 -7.02 -0.60 -4.91
C ALA A 26 -5.62 -1.18 -4.68
N ASP A 27 -5.58 -2.35 -4.04
CA ASP A 27 -4.41 -3.21 -4.02
C ASP A 27 -4.16 -3.59 -5.48
N ALA A 28 -3.42 -2.73 -6.18
CA ALA A 28 -2.99 -2.92 -7.54
C ALA A 28 -2.03 -4.12 -7.55
N THR A 29 -2.62 -5.31 -7.51
CA THR A 29 -1.94 -6.59 -7.60
C THR A 29 -1.53 -6.72 -9.05
N THR A 30 -0.47 -6.01 -9.41
CA THR A 30 0.19 -6.15 -10.69
C THR A 30 0.68 -7.58 -10.75
N ALA A 31 -0.05 -8.43 -11.48
CA ALA A 31 0.35 -9.79 -11.78
C ALA A 31 1.65 -9.70 -12.59
N ALA A 32 2.78 -9.64 -11.89
CA ALA A 32 4.08 -9.56 -12.53
C ALA A 32 4.26 -10.87 -13.30
N ALA A 33 4.41 -10.74 -14.62
CA ALA A 33 4.59 -11.84 -15.57
C ALA A 33 5.43 -12.95 -14.96
N ALA A 34 4.89 -14.17 -14.94
CA ALA A 34 5.47 -15.34 -14.31
C ALA A 34 6.89 -15.58 -14.85
N CYS A 35 7.88 -15.08 -14.12
CA CYS A 35 9.27 -15.33 -14.38
C CYS A 35 9.72 -16.41 -13.40
N GLN A 36 10.45 -17.40 -13.91
CA GLN A 36 10.90 -18.50 -13.06
C GLN A 36 11.97 -17.99 -12.10
N TYR A 37 11.74 -18.19 -10.80
CA TYR A 37 12.69 -17.86 -9.75
C TYR A 37 14.03 -18.55 -10.05
N LYS A 38 15.09 -17.76 -10.18
CA LYS A 38 16.43 -18.28 -10.42
C LYS A 38 17.38 -17.77 -9.33
N ARG A 39 18.02 -18.69 -8.61
CA ARG A 39 19.10 -18.32 -7.69
C ARG A 39 20.35 -17.99 -8.52
N VAL A 40 20.88 -16.79 -8.35
CA VAL A 40 22.10 -16.32 -9.01
C VAL A 40 23.08 -15.87 -7.92
N GLY A 41 24.07 -16.72 -7.63
CA GLY A 41 24.98 -16.53 -6.50
C GLY A 41 24.21 -16.36 -5.18
N ASN A 42 24.34 -15.18 -4.56
CA ASN A 42 23.74 -14.85 -3.27
C ASN A 42 22.37 -14.14 -3.33
N HIS A 43 21.82 -13.92 -4.53
CA HIS A 43 20.52 -13.27 -4.70
C HIS A 43 19.58 -14.08 -5.60
N TRP A 44 18.28 -13.80 -5.49
CA TRP A 44 17.25 -14.42 -6.31
C TRP A 44 16.86 -13.48 -7.44
N ASN A 45 16.96 -13.91 -8.69
CA ASN A 45 16.48 -13.16 -9.84
C ASN A 45 15.08 -13.60 -10.22
N CYS A 46 14.39 -12.71 -10.95
CA CYS A 46 13.04 -12.95 -11.43
C CYS A 46 12.05 -13.18 -10.29
N ILE A 47 12.10 -12.35 -9.24
CA ILE A 47 11.13 -12.44 -8.16
C ILE A 47 9.84 -11.68 -8.47
N THR A 48 8.71 -12.24 -8.04
CA THR A 48 7.40 -11.60 -8.10
C THR A 48 7.18 -10.75 -6.84
N PRO A 49 6.94 -9.43 -6.96
CA PRO A 49 6.62 -8.58 -5.82
C PRO A 49 5.44 -9.13 -5.02
N GLY A 50 5.55 -9.18 -3.69
CA GLY A 50 4.48 -9.64 -2.80
C GLY A 50 4.19 -11.16 -2.83
N ALA A 51 4.83 -11.93 -3.72
CA ALA A 51 4.67 -13.37 -3.76
C ALA A 51 5.39 -14.06 -2.60
N TYR A 52 5.01 -15.32 -2.33
CA TYR A 52 5.72 -16.16 -1.37
C TYR A 52 7.14 -16.42 -1.84
N CYS A 53 8.07 -16.32 -0.91
CA CYS A 53 9.45 -16.71 -1.16
C CYS A 53 9.70 -18.14 -0.66
N PRO A 54 10.57 -18.90 -1.35
CA PRO A 54 10.95 -20.24 -0.91
C PRO A 54 11.77 -20.17 0.38
N ALA A 55 11.80 -21.27 1.15
CA ALA A 55 12.52 -21.34 2.43
C ALA A 55 14.00 -20.95 2.32
N ALA A 56 14.67 -21.38 1.23
CA ALA A 56 16.05 -21.03 0.94
C ALA A 56 16.29 -19.53 0.67
N ALA A 57 15.22 -18.76 0.43
CA ALA A 57 15.25 -17.32 0.24
C ALA A 57 14.93 -16.53 1.50
N HIS A 58 14.54 -17.16 2.61
CA HIS A 58 14.21 -16.45 3.86
C HIS A 58 15.36 -15.52 4.29
N GLY A 59 15.07 -14.22 4.41
CA GLY A 59 16.05 -13.18 4.76
C GLY A 59 17.03 -12.80 3.64
N LYS A 60 16.92 -13.37 2.44
CA LYS A 60 17.76 -13.06 1.28
C LYS A 60 17.17 -11.94 0.44
N LEU A 61 18.02 -11.36 -0.40
CA LEU A 61 17.64 -10.37 -1.40
C LEU A 61 17.20 -11.04 -2.70
N GLY A 62 16.24 -10.41 -3.36
CA GLY A 62 15.79 -10.75 -4.69
C GLY A 62 15.64 -9.52 -5.57
N ILE A 63 15.76 -9.72 -6.87
CA ILE A 63 15.64 -8.70 -7.91
C ILE A 63 14.50 -9.11 -8.84
N SER A 64 13.51 -8.23 -9.00
CA SER A 64 12.40 -8.48 -9.92
C SER A 64 12.88 -8.41 -11.37
N LYS A 65 12.04 -8.87 -12.30
CA LYS A 65 12.31 -8.71 -13.74
C LYS A 65 12.57 -7.25 -14.14
N THR A 66 11.99 -6.30 -13.41
CA THR A 66 12.16 -4.85 -13.63
C THR A 66 13.38 -4.25 -12.93
N GLY A 67 14.24 -5.07 -12.32
CA GLY A 67 15.45 -4.62 -11.63
C GLY A 67 15.21 -4.06 -10.21
N ASN A 68 13.98 -4.10 -9.72
CA ASN A 68 13.66 -3.62 -8.38
C ASN A 68 14.14 -4.63 -7.32
N ARG A 69 14.68 -4.13 -6.21
CA ARG A 69 15.19 -4.96 -5.10
C ARG A 69 14.10 -5.22 -4.08
N TYR A 70 14.03 -6.46 -3.62
CA TYR A 70 13.14 -6.89 -2.55
C TYR A 70 13.91 -7.80 -1.60
N ARG A 71 13.37 -7.92 -0.38
CA ARG A 71 13.85 -8.84 0.64
C ARG A 71 12.72 -9.78 1.00
N CYS A 72 13.04 -11.07 1.07
CA CYS A 72 12.11 -12.04 1.58
C CYS A 72 12.05 -11.87 3.10
N THR A 73 10.93 -11.35 3.60
CA THR A 73 10.72 -11.05 5.02
C THR A 73 9.49 -11.76 5.54
N ARG A 74 9.49 -12.07 6.84
CA ARG A 74 8.31 -12.61 7.52
C ARG A 74 7.32 -11.47 7.78
N TYR A 75 6.11 -11.64 7.29
CA TYR A 75 4.99 -10.74 7.58
C TYR A 75 4.38 -11.07 8.94
N SER A 76 3.55 -10.17 9.47
CA SER A 76 2.85 -10.34 10.76
C SER A 76 1.97 -11.60 10.80
N ASN A 77 1.44 -12.02 9.65
CA ASN A 77 0.69 -13.27 9.48
C ASN A 77 1.58 -14.53 9.47
N GLY A 78 2.87 -14.41 9.79
CA GLY A 78 3.83 -15.50 9.86
C GLY A 78 4.34 -16.00 8.50
N ARG A 79 3.81 -15.51 7.38
CA ARG A 79 4.17 -15.94 6.03
C ARG A 79 5.36 -15.16 5.49
N TRP A 80 6.21 -15.83 4.73
CA TRP A 80 7.37 -15.21 4.09
C TRP A 80 7.01 -14.76 2.68
N ARG A 81 7.20 -13.47 2.41
CA ARG A 81 6.92 -12.88 1.10
C ARG A 81 8.01 -11.88 0.71
N TRP A 82 8.15 -11.64 -0.59
CA TRP A 82 9.05 -10.62 -1.14
C TRP A 82 8.50 -9.21 -0.86
N LYS A 83 9.11 -8.51 0.09
CA LYS A 83 8.81 -7.10 0.45
C LYS A 83 9.83 -6.17 -0.18
N ARG A 84 9.40 -4.99 -0.65
CA ARG A 84 10.33 -4.01 -1.22
C ARG A 84 11.42 -3.67 -0.20
N ALA A 85 12.67 -3.74 -0.63
CA ALA A 85 13.85 -3.49 0.20
C ALA A 85 14.25 -2.02 0.14
#